data_AF-A0A2M8CE76-F1
#
_entry.id   AF-A0A2M8CE76-F1
#
_cell.length_a   1.000
_cell.length_b   1.000
_cell.length_c   1.000
_cell.angle_alpha   90.00
_cell.angle_beta   90.00
_cell.angle_gamma   90.00
#
_symmetry.space_group_name_H-M   'P 1'
#
loop_
_entity.id
_entity.type
_entity.pdbx_description
1 polymer ?
#
loop_
_entity_poly.entity_id
_entity_poly.type
_entity_poly.pdbx_seq_one_letter_code
_entity_poly.pdbx_strand_id
1 'polypeptide(L)'
;MNFEIYCDESGLEALTKKEAHRFSAIGGIWLPADYRESFKNNINSIKQKHNVLGELKWKKVSPAYVGLYADVVNYFLQTPQLRFRTILLESNIINNFKFNNEDAELGFYKFYYQLLHHWIFDFNNYNIYLDHKVNRDKGRVNVLKKVLHNSNLTSNIPIVQALPSHQSPGIQMADILTGMVASKFNGEITGSAKIHLIKTLENKLGKPIAPTPKWEEKFNVFKINLRGGW
;
A
#
# COMPACT_ATOMS: atom_id res chain seq x y z
N MET A 1 14.19 -14.83 7.99
CA MET A 1 14.50 -13.39 8.24
C MET A 1 13.31 -12.69 8.87
N ASN A 2 13.49 -11.49 9.42
CA ASN A 2 12.40 -10.65 9.96
C ASN A 2 12.08 -9.53 8.96
N PHE A 3 10.82 -9.40 8.60
CA PHE A 3 10.32 -8.37 7.70
C PHE A 3 9.25 -7.53 8.37
N GLU A 4 9.12 -6.30 7.88
CA GLU A 4 8.07 -5.38 8.25
C GLU A 4 7.30 -4.95 7.02
N ILE A 5 5.99 -4.85 7.19
CA ILE A 5 5.08 -4.39 6.16
C ILE A 5 4.29 -3.21 6.72
N TYR A 6 4.29 -2.11 5.99
CA TYR A 6 3.54 -0.91 6.34
C TYR A 6 2.49 -0.65 5.28
N CYS A 7 1.22 -0.62 5.66
CA CYS A 7 0.11 -0.59 4.72
C CYS A 7 -0.71 0.69 4.83
N ASP A 8 -1.23 1.11 3.69
CA ASP A 8 -2.24 2.16 3.58
C ASP A 8 -3.15 1.87 2.37
N GLU A 9 -4.22 2.64 2.23
CA GLU A 9 -5.24 2.45 1.21
C GLU A 9 -5.59 3.75 0.46
N SER A 10 -6.23 3.59 -0.68
CA SER A 10 -6.77 4.73 -1.44
C SER A 10 -8.12 4.37 -2.05
N GLY A 11 -9.10 5.27 -1.88
CA GLY A 11 -10.43 5.14 -2.50
C GLY A 11 -11.30 4.02 -1.93
N LEU A 12 -11.18 3.66 -0.65
CA LEU A 12 -11.98 2.58 -0.05
C LEU A 12 -13.47 2.83 0.01
N GLU A 13 -13.90 4.10 -0.01
CA GLU A 13 -15.30 4.48 -0.13
C GLU A 13 -15.97 3.80 -1.31
N ALA A 14 -15.23 3.48 -2.38
CA ALA A 14 -15.75 2.78 -3.54
C ALA A 14 -16.11 1.30 -3.30
N LEU A 15 -15.70 0.72 -2.16
CA LEU A 15 -16.16 -0.59 -1.71
C LEU A 15 -17.63 -0.57 -1.24
N THR A 16 -18.17 0.60 -0.91
CA THR A 16 -19.58 0.80 -0.49
C THR A 16 -20.36 1.69 -1.46
N LYS A 17 -19.72 2.70 -2.06
CA LYS A 17 -20.28 3.66 -3.03
C LYS A 17 -19.54 3.53 -4.36
N LYS A 18 -19.99 2.62 -5.22
CA LYS A 18 -19.29 2.22 -6.47
C LYS A 18 -19.00 3.37 -7.43
N GLU A 19 -19.72 4.47 -7.29
CA GLU A 19 -19.72 5.68 -8.10
C GLU A 19 -18.64 6.67 -7.63
N ALA A 20 -18.08 6.48 -6.43
CA ALA A 20 -17.04 7.35 -5.89
C ALA A 20 -15.74 7.23 -6.69
N HIS A 21 -15.29 5.99 -6.93
CA HIS A 21 -14.09 5.70 -7.73
C HIS A 21 -14.27 4.37 -8.49
N ARG A 22 -13.69 4.28 -9.69
CA ARG A 22 -13.69 3.03 -10.46
C ARG A 22 -12.84 1.94 -9.79
N PHE A 23 -11.75 2.34 -9.16
CA PHE A 23 -10.80 1.47 -8.48
C PHE A 23 -10.54 1.92 -7.05
N SER A 24 -10.51 0.96 -6.13
CA SER A 24 -9.89 1.09 -4.81
C SER A 24 -8.53 0.39 -4.83
N ALA A 25 -7.59 0.88 -4.02
CA ALA A 25 -6.27 0.29 -3.86
C ALA A 25 -5.93 0.05 -2.39
N ILE A 26 -5.26 -1.06 -2.09
CA ILE A 26 -4.63 -1.29 -0.80
C ILE A 26 -3.16 -1.60 -1.10
N GLY A 27 -2.23 -0.88 -0.49
CA GLY A 27 -0.81 -1.05 -0.75
C GLY A 27 -0.01 -1.27 0.52
N GLY A 28 1.22 -1.76 0.32
CA GLY A 28 2.17 -1.96 1.39
C GLY A 28 3.61 -1.68 0.96
N ILE A 29 4.43 -1.33 1.94
CA ILE A 29 5.88 -1.26 1.83
C ILE A 29 6.48 -2.39 2.66
N TRP A 30 7.24 -3.26 2.01
CA TRP A 30 7.97 -4.35 2.63
C TRP A 30 9.43 -3.96 2.79
N LEU A 31 10.00 -4.19 3.97
CA LEU A 31 11.42 -4.08 4.22
C LEU A 31 11.93 -5.10 5.26
N PRO A 32 13.22 -5.50 5.20
CA PRO A 32 13.89 -6.18 6.29
C PRO A 32 13.83 -5.36 7.59
N ALA A 33 13.52 -6.01 8.72
CA ALA A 33 13.34 -5.31 10.00
C ALA A 33 14.62 -4.63 10.51
N ASP A 34 15.79 -5.17 10.18
CA ASP A 34 17.10 -4.58 10.49
C ASP A 34 17.38 -3.28 9.70
N TYR A 35 16.68 -3.04 8.60
CA TYR A 35 16.79 -1.81 7.81
C TYR A 35 15.88 -0.67 8.33
N ARG A 36 15.00 -0.93 9.31
CA ARG A 36 14.00 0.03 9.81
C ARG A 36 14.60 1.38 10.21
N GLU A 37 15.67 1.38 11.00
CA GLU A 37 16.27 2.63 11.50
C GLU A 37 16.93 3.43 10.38
N SER A 38 17.64 2.76 9.46
CA SER A 38 18.19 3.40 8.26
C SER A 38 17.08 3.98 7.39
N PHE A 39 15.98 3.25 7.20
CA PHE A 39 14.81 3.72 6.47
C PHE A 39 14.22 5.00 7.08
N LYS A 40 13.97 4.99 8.38
CA LYS A 40 13.44 6.14 9.12
C LYS A 40 14.37 7.35 9.03
N ASN A 41 15.67 7.15 9.22
CA ASN A 41 16.66 8.22 9.15
C ASN A 41 16.72 8.85 7.75
N ASN A 42 16.71 8.05 6.69
CA ASN A 42 16.71 8.56 5.31
C ASN A 42 15.45 9.39 5.00
N ILE A 43 14.26 8.93 5.39
CA ILE A 43 13.03 9.72 5.20
C ILE A 43 13.09 11.03 6.01
N ASN A 44 13.60 11.00 7.23
CA ASN A 44 13.77 12.21 8.03
C ASN A 44 14.78 13.18 7.41
N SER A 45 15.88 12.70 6.85
CA SER A 45 16.86 13.52 6.13
C SER A 45 16.25 14.17 4.88
N ILE A 46 15.43 13.44 4.13
CA ILE A 46 14.67 14.00 2.99
C ILE A 46 13.72 15.10 3.46
N LYS A 47 12.97 14.85 4.54
CA LYS A 47 12.09 15.85 5.15
C LYS A 47 12.85 17.11 5.60
N GLN A 48 13.99 16.95 6.25
CA GLN A 48 14.85 18.06 6.69
C GLN A 48 15.42 18.85 5.52
N LYS A 49 15.89 18.18 4.46
CA LYS A 49 16.38 18.83 3.23
C LYS A 49 15.37 19.79 2.61
N HIS A 50 14.07 19.48 2.73
CA HIS A 50 12.98 20.31 2.20
C HIS A 50 12.28 21.16 3.28
N ASN A 51 12.83 21.25 4.49
CA ASN A 51 12.26 22.00 5.62
C ASN A 51 10.82 21.59 5.98
N VAL A 52 10.48 20.31 5.90
CA VAL A 52 9.15 19.78 6.22
C VAL A 52 9.18 18.94 7.50
N LEU A 53 8.47 19.38 8.54
CA LEU A 53 8.30 18.63 9.79
C LEU A 53 7.05 17.74 9.76
N GLY A 54 6.05 18.10 8.96
CA GLY A 54 4.76 17.44 8.90
C GLY A 54 4.78 16.04 8.27
N GLU A 55 3.66 15.35 8.44
CA GLU A 55 3.37 14.06 7.81
C GLU A 55 3.22 14.21 6.28
N LEU A 56 3.89 13.33 5.54
CA LEU A 56 3.78 13.24 4.08
C LEU A 56 2.49 12.52 3.70
N LYS A 57 1.73 13.07 2.75
CA LYS A 57 0.54 12.40 2.21
C LYS A 57 0.39 12.64 0.72
N TRP A 58 -0.12 11.68 -0.04
CA TRP A 58 -0.41 11.84 -1.47
C TRP A 58 -1.31 13.05 -1.75
N LYS A 59 -2.30 13.28 -0.89
CA LYS A 59 -3.19 14.45 -1.01
C LYS A 59 -2.51 15.80 -0.78
N LYS A 60 -1.34 15.83 -0.13
CA LYS A 60 -0.54 17.04 0.14
C LYS A 60 0.50 17.32 -0.95
N VAL A 61 0.55 16.51 -2.01
CA VAL A 61 1.39 16.80 -3.17
C VAL A 61 0.91 18.07 -3.86
N SER A 62 1.82 19.05 -3.96
CA SER A 62 1.59 20.33 -4.63
C SER A 62 2.89 20.77 -5.33
N PRO A 63 2.83 21.79 -6.22
CA PRO A 63 4.04 22.30 -6.88
C PRO A 63 5.14 22.72 -5.91
N ALA A 64 4.78 23.31 -4.76
CA ALA A 64 5.75 23.74 -3.75
C ALA A 64 6.51 22.58 -3.09
N TYR A 65 5.89 21.39 -3.01
CA TYR A 65 6.50 20.22 -2.35
C TYR A 65 6.92 19.13 -3.35
N VAL A 66 6.82 19.35 -4.66
CA VAL A 66 7.07 18.30 -5.65
C VAL A 66 8.49 17.71 -5.54
N GLY A 67 9.49 18.54 -5.21
CA GLY A 67 10.87 18.09 -4.98
C GLY A 67 10.99 17.11 -3.81
N LEU A 68 10.27 17.37 -2.71
CA LEU A 68 10.25 16.48 -1.54
C LEU A 68 9.71 15.10 -1.89
N TYR A 69 8.56 15.04 -2.56
CA TYR A 69 7.96 13.77 -2.95
C TYR A 69 8.78 13.06 -4.04
N ALA A 70 9.43 13.79 -4.94
CA ALA A 70 10.34 13.22 -5.92
C ALA A 70 11.54 12.54 -5.23
N ASP A 71 12.11 13.16 -4.20
CA ASP A 71 13.19 12.56 -3.41
C ASP A 71 12.73 11.30 -2.66
N VAL A 72 11.50 11.27 -2.13
CA VAL A 72 10.93 10.06 -1.51
C VAL A 72 10.77 8.93 -2.52
N VAL A 73 10.23 9.22 -3.71
CA VAL A 73 10.08 8.23 -4.79
C VAL A 73 11.45 7.75 -5.29
N ASN A 74 12.41 8.65 -5.43
CA ASN A 74 13.78 8.32 -5.82
C ASN A 74 14.45 7.40 -4.80
N TYR A 75 14.34 7.74 -3.51
CA TYR A 75 14.85 6.92 -2.42
C TYR A 75 14.24 5.53 -2.42
N PHE A 76 12.91 5.43 -2.58
CA PHE A 76 12.23 4.14 -2.73
C PHE A 76 12.86 3.34 -3.87
N LEU A 77 12.96 3.90 -5.08
CA LEU A 77 13.46 3.21 -6.26
C LEU A 77 14.93 2.78 -6.13
N GLN A 78 15.76 3.61 -5.50
CA GLN A 78 17.19 3.38 -5.34
C GLN A 78 17.56 2.44 -4.18
N THR A 79 16.60 2.08 -3.32
CA THR A 79 16.85 1.24 -2.15
C THR A 79 16.42 -0.22 -2.40
N PRO A 80 17.33 -1.17 -2.62
CA PRO A 80 16.98 -2.57 -2.92
C PRO A 80 16.17 -3.26 -1.81
N GLN A 81 16.34 -2.83 -0.57
CA GLN A 81 15.65 -3.36 0.61
C GLN A 81 14.15 -3.03 0.64
N LEU A 82 13.71 -2.03 -0.12
CA LEU A 82 12.31 -1.60 -0.16
C LEU A 82 11.59 -2.23 -1.34
N ARG A 83 10.46 -2.87 -1.05
CA ARG A 83 9.54 -3.42 -2.04
C ARG A 83 8.16 -2.83 -1.85
N PHE A 84 7.46 -2.55 -2.94
CA PHE A 84 6.09 -2.07 -2.91
C PHE A 84 5.17 -3.06 -3.62
N ARG A 85 4.02 -3.31 -3.02
CA ARG A 85 2.92 -3.99 -3.69
C ARG A 85 1.62 -3.30 -3.39
N THR A 86 0.76 -3.21 -4.39
CA THR A 86 -0.64 -2.82 -4.22
C THR A 86 -1.57 -3.81 -4.91
N ILE A 87 -2.73 -4.04 -4.29
CA ILE A 87 -3.86 -4.71 -4.90
C ILE A 87 -4.84 -3.66 -5.41
N LEU A 88 -5.24 -3.77 -6.68
CA LEU A 88 -6.22 -2.93 -7.33
C LEU A 88 -7.54 -3.67 -7.47
N LEU A 89 -8.61 -3.05 -6.97
CA LEU A 89 -9.95 -3.60 -6.89
C LEU A 89 -10.88 -2.77 -7.78
N GLU A 90 -11.51 -3.37 -8.80
CA GLU A 90 -12.50 -2.66 -9.61
C GLU A 90 -13.86 -2.67 -8.89
N SER A 91 -14.34 -1.49 -8.47
CA SER A 91 -15.48 -1.32 -7.55
C SER A 91 -16.76 -2.00 -8.06
N ASN A 92 -16.99 -1.95 -9.38
CA ASN A 92 -18.21 -2.48 -9.99
C ASN A 92 -18.33 -4.00 -9.89
N ILE A 93 -17.22 -4.73 -9.89
CA ILE A 93 -17.23 -6.20 -9.86
C ILE A 93 -17.20 -6.77 -8.43
N ILE A 94 -17.10 -5.92 -7.40
CA ILE A 94 -17.14 -6.34 -6.01
C ILE A 94 -18.60 -6.59 -5.61
N ASN A 95 -18.85 -7.77 -5.04
CA ASN A 95 -20.16 -8.20 -4.55
C ASN A 95 -20.07 -8.59 -3.06
N ASN A 96 -20.28 -7.59 -2.19
CA ASN A 96 -20.23 -7.80 -0.74
C ASN A 96 -21.40 -8.64 -0.23
N PHE A 97 -22.57 -8.56 -0.87
CA PHE A 97 -23.74 -9.37 -0.51
C PHE A 97 -23.45 -10.86 -0.64
N LYS A 98 -22.94 -11.27 -1.81
CA LYS A 98 -22.66 -12.68 -2.12
C LYS A 98 -21.45 -13.24 -1.38
N PHE A 99 -20.38 -12.46 -1.26
CA PHE A 99 -19.08 -12.99 -0.81
C PHE A 99 -18.65 -12.52 0.56
N ASN A 100 -19.25 -11.47 1.12
CA ASN A 100 -18.76 -10.80 2.33
C ASN A 100 -19.86 -10.61 3.38
N ASN A 101 -20.91 -11.43 3.37
CA ASN A 101 -22.01 -11.38 4.36
C ASN A 101 -22.59 -9.97 4.51
N GLU A 102 -22.75 -9.25 3.40
CA GLU A 102 -23.23 -7.86 3.37
C GLU A 102 -22.32 -6.86 4.13
N ASP A 103 -21.11 -7.28 4.49
CA ASP A 103 -20.15 -6.50 5.25
C ASP A 103 -18.97 -6.09 4.36
N ALA A 104 -18.96 -4.82 3.96
CA ALA A 104 -17.87 -4.24 3.18
C ALA A 104 -16.54 -4.19 3.95
N GLU A 105 -16.57 -4.07 5.28
CA GLU A 105 -15.38 -4.13 6.13
C GLU A 105 -14.78 -5.55 6.12
N LEU A 106 -15.62 -6.60 6.16
CA LEU A 106 -15.15 -7.98 5.93
C LEU A 106 -14.48 -8.12 4.56
N GLY A 107 -15.11 -7.58 3.51
CA GLY A 107 -14.56 -7.59 2.16
C GLY A 107 -13.18 -6.92 2.08
N PHE A 108 -13.07 -5.74 2.69
CA PHE A 108 -11.80 -5.01 2.81
C PHE A 108 -10.69 -5.85 3.46
N TYR A 109 -10.95 -6.49 4.60
CA TYR A 109 -9.96 -7.35 5.26
C TYR A 109 -9.62 -8.62 4.45
N LYS A 110 -10.56 -9.15 3.66
CA LYS A 110 -10.26 -10.23 2.69
C LYS A 110 -9.33 -9.76 1.58
N PHE A 111 -9.47 -8.53 1.10
CA PHE A 111 -8.53 -7.97 0.11
C PHE A 111 -7.16 -7.68 0.71
N TYR A 112 -7.09 -7.26 1.98
CA TYR A 112 -5.83 -7.21 2.74
C TYR A 112 -5.15 -8.58 2.79
N TYR A 113 -5.90 -9.65 3.07
CA TYR A 113 -5.37 -11.01 3.00
C TYR A 113 -4.79 -11.33 1.62
N GLN A 114 -5.49 -10.99 0.53
CA GLN A 114 -4.99 -11.23 -0.83
C GLN A 114 -3.72 -10.41 -1.17
N LEU A 115 -3.61 -9.18 -0.68
CA LEU A 115 -2.40 -8.37 -0.80
C LEU A 115 -1.20 -9.05 -0.12
N LEU A 116 -1.39 -9.51 1.12
CA LEU A 116 -0.33 -9.95 2.02
C LEU A 116 0.08 -11.41 1.76
N HIS A 117 -0.87 -12.34 1.81
CA HIS A 117 -0.59 -13.79 1.79
C HIS A 117 0.23 -14.21 0.57
N HIS A 118 -0.07 -13.67 -0.61
CA HIS A 118 0.62 -14.05 -1.84
C HIS A 118 2.08 -13.57 -1.93
N TRP A 119 2.53 -12.75 -0.99
CA TRP A 119 3.89 -12.19 -0.88
C TRP A 119 4.58 -12.52 0.45
N ILE A 120 3.97 -13.40 1.25
CA ILE A 120 4.64 -14.03 2.38
C ILE A 120 5.42 -15.21 1.83
N PHE A 121 6.73 -15.22 2.07
CA PHE A 121 7.63 -16.31 1.69
C PHE A 121 7.91 -17.19 2.89
N ASP A 122 8.18 -18.46 2.62
CA ASP A 122 8.46 -19.48 3.63
C ASP A 122 9.67 -19.12 4.53
N PHE A 123 9.67 -19.64 5.76
CA PHE A 123 10.77 -19.56 6.72
C PHE A 123 11.15 -18.12 7.13
N ASN A 124 10.14 -17.23 7.22
CA ASN A 124 10.31 -15.83 7.61
C ASN A 124 9.31 -15.39 8.70
N ASN A 125 9.60 -14.27 9.35
CA ASN A 125 8.69 -13.60 10.28
C ASN A 125 8.24 -12.27 9.68
N TYR A 126 6.95 -11.94 9.80
CA TYR A 126 6.36 -10.72 9.25
C TYR A 126 5.60 -9.92 10.31
N ASN A 127 6.08 -8.71 10.57
CA ASN A 127 5.37 -7.71 11.38
C ASN A 127 4.59 -6.78 10.46
N ILE A 128 3.27 -6.75 10.60
CA ILE A 128 2.39 -6.02 9.69
C ILE A 128 1.76 -4.84 10.44
N TYR A 129 1.90 -3.66 9.87
CA TYR A 129 1.42 -2.40 10.41
C TYR A 129 0.44 -1.77 9.43
N LEU A 130 -0.79 -1.58 9.87
CA LEU A 130 -1.87 -0.96 9.09
C LEU A 130 -2.01 0.51 9.50
N ASP A 131 -2.41 1.41 8.60
CA ASP A 131 -2.83 2.74 9.03
C ASP A 131 -4.03 2.65 9.98
N HIS A 132 -4.02 3.51 10.99
CA HIS A 132 -5.05 3.50 12.02
C HIS A 132 -6.39 3.97 11.45
N LYS A 133 -7.30 3.01 11.25
CA LYS A 133 -8.72 3.26 10.98
C LYS A 133 -9.61 3.02 12.18
N VAL A 134 -10.72 3.76 12.21
CA VAL A 134 -11.86 3.44 13.05
C VAL A 134 -12.62 2.28 12.40
N ASN A 135 -12.39 1.08 12.89
CA ASN A 135 -13.13 -0.12 12.49
C ASN A 135 -14.46 -0.21 13.26
N ARG A 136 -15.52 -0.70 12.61
CA ARG A 136 -16.77 -1.02 13.33
C ARG A 136 -16.53 -2.24 14.22
N ASP A 137 -15.79 -3.22 13.71
CA ASP A 137 -15.40 -4.41 14.46
C ASP A 137 -13.91 -4.36 14.82
N LYS A 138 -13.63 -4.11 16.10
CA LYS A 138 -12.25 -4.06 16.63
C LYS A 138 -11.51 -5.41 16.51
N GLY A 139 -12.23 -6.52 16.33
CA GLY A 139 -11.69 -7.86 16.17
C GLY A 139 -11.09 -8.14 14.79
N ARG A 140 -11.38 -7.33 13.76
CA ARG A 140 -10.97 -7.60 12.37
C ARG A 140 -9.47 -7.74 12.18
N VAL A 141 -8.69 -6.89 12.86
CA VAL A 141 -7.22 -6.94 12.81
C VAL A 141 -6.70 -8.26 13.39
N ASN A 142 -7.28 -8.73 14.49
CA ASN A 142 -6.94 -10.01 15.10
C ASN A 142 -7.35 -11.20 14.22
N VAL A 143 -8.50 -11.10 13.55
CA VAL A 143 -8.93 -12.11 12.56
C VAL A 143 -7.96 -12.15 11.39
N LEU A 144 -7.55 -11.00 10.84
CA LEU A 144 -6.55 -10.93 9.78
C LEU A 144 -5.24 -11.60 10.21
N LYS A 145 -4.73 -11.28 11.41
CA LYS A 145 -3.55 -11.93 12.00
C LYS A 145 -3.69 -13.44 12.03
N LYS A 146 -4.81 -13.94 12.59
CA LYS A 146 -5.06 -15.37 12.74
C LYS A 146 -5.12 -16.08 11.39
N VAL A 147 -5.83 -15.50 10.42
CA VAL A 147 -6.00 -16.10 9.09
C VAL A 147 -4.67 -16.11 8.32
N LEU A 148 -3.90 -15.02 8.36
CA LEU A 148 -2.56 -14.98 7.77
C LEU A 148 -1.63 -16.01 8.44
N HIS A 149 -1.59 -16.06 9.76
CA HIS A 149 -0.74 -17.01 10.46
C HIS A 149 -1.09 -18.46 10.09
N ASN A 150 -2.36 -18.81 10.11
CA ASN A 150 -2.81 -20.17 9.81
C ASN A 150 -2.63 -20.55 8.33
N SER A 151 -2.61 -19.59 7.40
CA SER A 151 -2.44 -19.88 5.98
C SER A 151 -0.96 -19.96 5.53
N ASN A 152 -0.01 -19.62 6.40
CA ASN A 152 1.42 -19.67 6.11
C ASN A 152 2.12 -20.64 7.07
N LEU A 153 2.18 -21.93 6.70
CA LEU A 153 2.61 -23.03 7.59
C LEU A 153 4.08 -22.95 8.05
N THR A 154 4.92 -22.34 7.23
CA THR A 154 6.39 -22.29 7.34
C THR A 154 6.89 -20.92 7.80
N SER A 155 5.99 -19.94 7.95
CA SER A 155 6.32 -18.54 8.28
C SER A 155 5.45 -18.04 9.42
N ASN A 156 5.98 -17.10 10.19
CA ASN A 156 5.27 -16.54 11.33
C ASN A 156 4.78 -15.13 11.05
N ILE A 157 3.63 -14.79 11.62
CA ILE A 157 3.05 -13.44 11.57
C ILE A 157 2.80 -13.00 13.02
N PRO A 158 3.87 -12.67 13.77
CA PRO A 158 3.76 -12.40 15.20
C PRO A 158 2.98 -11.12 15.50
N ILE A 159 2.96 -10.14 14.58
CA ILE A 159 2.29 -8.85 14.77
C ILE A 159 1.44 -8.51 13.55
N VAL A 160 0.18 -8.15 13.81
CA VAL A 160 -0.65 -7.33 12.92
C VAL A 160 -1.32 -6.28 13.79
N GLN A 161 -1.03 -5.01 13.56
CA GLN A 161 -1.58 -3.93 14.38
C GLN A 161 -1.78 -2.64 13.60
N ALA A 162 -2.67 -1.79 14.09
CA ALA A 162 -2.82 -0.43 13.59
C ALA A 162 -1.76 0.48 14.20
N LEU A 163 -1.19 1.40 13.40
CA LEU A 163 -0.28 2.46 13.84
C LEU A 163 -0.76 3.81 13.32
N PRO A 164 -0.58 4.91 14.08
CA PRO A 164 -0.86 6.25 13.56
C PRO A 164 0.11 6.61 12.42
N SER A 165 -0.41 6.95 11.24
CA SER A 165 0.37 7.31 10.05
C SER A 165 1.41 8.43 10.28
N HIS A 166 1.11 9.43 11.11
CA HIS A 166 2.05 10.51 11.44
C HIS A 166 3.34 10.02 12.16
N GLN A 167 3.31 8.82 12.77
CA GLN A 167 4.44 8.21 13.46
C GLN A 167 5.23 7.22 12.59
N SER A 168 4.73 6.91 11.39
CA SER A 168 5.28 5.85 10.54
C SER A 168 5.66 6.35 9.14
N PRO A 169 6.96 6.54 8.85
CA PRO A 169 7.44 6.81 7.50
C PRO A 169 7.05 5.72 6.49
N GLY A 170 6.88 4.47 6.96
CA GLY A 170 6.50 3.34 6.10
C GLY A 170 5.06 3.47 5.62
N ILE A 171 4.13 3.83 6.52
CA ILE A 171 2.72 4.08 6.15
C ILE A 171 2.63 5.30 5.23
N GLN A 172 3.39 6.37 5.51
CA GLN A 172 3.44 7.55 4.64
C GLN A 172 3.95 7.23 3.22
N MET A 173 4.96 6.37 3.09
CA MET A 173 5.43 5.90 1.78
C MET A 173 4.39 5.02 1.09
N ALA A 174 3.70 4.16 1.85
CA ALA A 174 2.59 3.35 1.33
C ALA A 174 1.44 4.23 0.82
N ASP A 175 1.05 5.29 1.53
CA ASP A 175 0.05 6.30 1.08
C ASP A 175 0.45 6.90 -0.27
N ILE A 176 1.70 7.37 -0.38
CA ILE A 176 2.20 8.03 -1.59
C ILE A 176 2.14 7.08 -2.79
N LEU A 177 2.72 5.88 -2.68
CA LEU A 177 2.77 4.96 -3.82
C LEU A 177 1.40 4.37 -4.17
N THR A 178 0.57 4.07 -3.16
CA THR A 178 -0.80 3.58 -3.37
C THR A 178 -1.66 4.66 -4.02
N GLY A 179 -1.56 5.90 -3.55
CA GLY A 179 -2.25 7.05 -4.12
C GLY A 179 -1.84 7.33 -5.57
N MET A 180 -0.55 7.21 -5.91
CA MET A 180 -0.07 7.32 -7.29
C MET A 180 -0.72 6.29 -8.21
N VAL A 181 -0.78 5.03 -7.79
CA VAL A 181 -1.41 3.95 -8.57
C VAL A 181 -2.91 4.20 -8.69
N ALA A 182 -3.62 4.46 -7.58
CA ALA A 182 -5.06 4.68 -7.58
C ALA A 182 -5.45 5.88 -8.46
N SER A 183 -4.77 7.03 -8.31
CA SER A 183 -5.04 8.22 -9.13
C SER A 183 -4.83 7.94 -10.62
N LYS A 184 -3.82 7.15 -10.99
CA LYS A 184 -3.62 6.77 -12.38
C LYS A 184 -4.75 5.91 -12.92
N PHE A 185 -5.14 4.86 -12.20
CA PHE A 185 -6.16 3.93 -12.67
C PHE A 185 -7.58 4.53 -12.69
N ASN A 186 -7.85 5.51 -11.83
CA ASN A 186 -9.11 6.25 -11.83
C ASN A 186 -9.15 7.41 -12.83
N GLY A 187 -8.02 7.81 -13.43
CA GLY A 187 -7.96 9.00 -14.30
C GLY A 187 -8.12 10.32 -13.53
N GLU A 188 -7.87 10.30 -12.22
CA GLU A 188 -8.09 11.43 -11.29
C GLU A 188 -6.83 12.26 -11.04
N ILE A 189 -5.86 12.19 -11.93
CA ILE A 189 -4.60 12.92 -11.76
C ILE A 189 -4.83 14.40 -12.10
N THR A 190 -5.13 15.19 -11.07
CA THR A 190 -5.25 16.65 -11.16
C THR A 190 -3.99 17.34 -10.63
N GLY A 191 -3.47 18.31 -11.39
CA GLY A 191 -2.33 19.13 -11.00
C GLY A 191 -0.96 18.68 -11.55
N SER A 192 -0.16 19.66 -11.98
CA SER A 192 1.14 19.45 -12.61
C SER A 192 2.13 18.66 -11.75
N ALA A 193 2.10 18.84 -10.43
CA ALA A 193 2.99 18.14 -9.50
C ALA A 193 2.74 16.62 -9.45
N LYS A 194 1.47 16.20 -9.37
CA LYS A 194 1.11 14.77 -9.35
C LYS A 194 1.44 14.09 -10.68
N ILE A 195 1.13 14.77 -11.79
CA ILE A 195 1.49 14.32 -13.14
C ILE A 195 3.00 14.14 -13.25
N HIS A 196 3.77 15.12 -12.77
CA HIS A 196 5.23 15.06 -12.79
C HIS A 196 5.77 13.87 -11.99
N LEU A 197 5.28 13.63 -10.77
CA LEU A 197 5.72 12.50 -9.94
C LEU A 197 5.42 11.14 -10.60
N ILE A 198 4.22 10.97 -11.17
CA ILE A 198 3.86 9.72 -11.86
C ILE A 198 4.78 9.50 -13.06
N LYS A 199 5.02 10.53 -13.88
CA LYS A 199 5.97 10.45 -15.01
C LYS A 199 7.38 10.11 -14.54
N THR A 200 7.84 10.73 -13.45
CA THR A 200 9.16 10.44 -12.87
C THR A 200 9.28 8.99 -12.42
N LEU A 201 8.25 8.45 -11.76
CA LEU A 201 8.19 7.04 -11.36
C LEU A 201 8.23 6.12 -12.59
N GLU A 202 7.41 6.37 -13.61
CA GLU A 202 7.34 5.56 -14.83
C GLU A 202 8.65 5.58 -15.62
N ASN A 203 9.25 6.76 -15.77
CA ASN A 203 10.54 6.91 -16.45
C ASN A 203 11.63 6.10 -15.75
N LYS A 204 11.65 6.08 -14.42
CA LYS A 204 12.62 5.30 -13.65
C LYS A 204 12.33 3.81 -13.59
N LEU A 205 11.06 3.41 -13.67
CA LEU A 205 10.68 2.01 -13.85
C LEU A 205 10.94 1.50 -15.27
N GLY A 206 11.15 2.42 -16.24
CA GLY A 206 11.29 2.10 -17.66
C GLY A 206 9.98 1.66 -18.33
N LYS A 207 8.84 1.82 -17.64
CA LYS A 207 7.53 1.37 -18.11
C LYS A 207 6.40 2.16 -17.44
N PRO A 208 5.23 2.29 -18.10
CA PRO A 208 4.06 2.88 -17.47
C PRO A 208 3.60 2.03 -16.26
N ILE A 209 3.02 2.68 -15.25
CA ILE A 209 2.33 2.00 -14.15
C ILE A 209 1.16 1.22 -14.75
N ALA A 210 1.23 -0.10 -14.71
CA ALA A 210 0.25 -1.02 -15.26
C ALA A 210 0.22 -2.28 -14.38
N PRO A 211 -0.79 -3.16 -14.51
CA PRO A 211 -0.79 -4.42 -13.78
C PRO A 211 0.50 -5.21 -14.06
N THR A 212 1.06 -5.80 -13.02
CA THR A 212 2.32 -6.56 -13.10
C THR A 212 2.10 -8.03 -12.76
N PRO A 213 2.98 -8.92 -13.25
CA PRO A 213 3.00 -10.31 -12.79
C PRO A 213 3.30 -10.44 -11.30
N LYS A 214 2.99 -11.60 -10.71
CA LYS A 214 3.18 -11.87 -9.27
C LYS A 214 4.66 -11.77 -8.82
N TRP A 215 5.60 -12.08 -9.70
CA TRP A 215 7.05 -12.11 -9.44
C TRP A 215 7.74 -10.73 -9.54
N GLU A 216 7.04 -9.68 -9.98
CA GLU A 216 7.61 -8.33 -9.99
C GLU A 216 7.83 -7.87 -8.55
N GLU A 217 9.07 -7.73 -8.08
CA GLU A 217 9.35 -7.53 -6.66
C GLU A 217 9.47 -6.08 -6.24
N LYS A 218 9.90 -5.18 -7.14
CA LYS A 218 10.21 -3.81 -6.78
C LYS A 218 8.94 -2.98 -6.63
N PHE A 219 8.12 -2.94 -7.69
CA PHE A 219 6.90 -2.16 -7.76
C PHE A 219 5.78 -3.01 -8.38
N ASN A 220 5.02 -3.69 -7.52
CA ASN A 220 4.01 -4.66 -7.94
C ASN A 220 2.60 -4.06 -7.92
N VAL A 221 1.89 -4.17 -9.04
CA VAL A 221 0.51 -3.74 -9.19
C VAL A 221 -0.36 -4.96 -9.49
N PHE A 222 -0.95 -5.54 -8.45
CA PHE A 222 -1.81 -6.70 -8.55
C PHE A 222 -3.26 -6.27 -8.81
N LYS A 223 -3.67 -6.20 -10.08
CA LYS A 223 -5.08 -6.04 -10.44
C LYS A 223 -5.80 -7.38 -10.25
N ILE A 224 -6.61 -7.50 -9.21
CA ILE A 224 -7.31 -8.77 -8.91
C ILE A 224 -8.36 -9.07 -9.99
N ASN A 225 -8.44 -10.34 -10.40
CA ASN A 225 -9.52 -10.83 -11.25
C ASN A 225 -10.57 -11.55 -10.39
N LEU A 226 -11.78 -10.97 -10.30
CA LEU A 226 -12.91 -11.56 -9.57
C LEU A 226 -13.95 -12.24 -10.48
N ARG A 227 -13.73 -12.26 -11.81
CA ARG A 227 -14.66 -12.86 -12.78
C ARG A 227 -14.47 -14.37 -12.96
N GLY A 228 -13.44 -14.95 -12.34
CA GLY A 228 -13.04 -16.33 -12.55
C GLY A 228 -12.30 -16.54 -13.87
N GLY A 229 -11.97 -17.81 -14.16
CA GLY A 229 -11.21 -18.24 -15.34
C GLY A 229 -9.86 -18.88 -14.98
N TRP A 230 -9.32 -19.63 -15.94
CA TRP A 230 -7.96 -20.18 -15.95
C TRP A 230 -7.07 -19.37 -16.89
#